data_AF-A0A3R8V0X5-F1
#
_entry.id   AF-A0A3R8V0X5-F1
#
_cell.length_a   1.000
_cell.length_b   1.000
_cell.length_c   1.000
_cell.angle_alpha   90.00
_cell.angle_beta   90.00
_cell.angle_gamma   90.00
#
_symmetry.space_group_name_H-M   'P 1'
#
loop_
_entity.id
_entity.type
_entity.pdbx_description
1 polymer ?
#
loop_
_entity_poly.entity_id
_entity_poly.type
_entity_poly.pdbx_seq_one_letter_code
_entity_poly.pdbx_strand_id
1 'polypeptide(L)'
;MPKSYAALNFSASFLSGIQREIYMPLYHFTDSRNLESIRRYGLLSWKRLLARGMAHWPASSEDSRKLDARSNLEDYVRLCTRREHPMAARALYEGRIQDYVWLEVSEVVTRWKATLYSSDNAVAHRSIINNDPRTALESCSVQAEVLVLGGVNSKWITFPTTHPAVSDFDFDIPL
;
A
#
# COMPACT_ATOMS: atom_id res chain seq x y z
N MET A 1 64.32 2.09 -25.75
CA MET A 1 63.49 3.23 -25.32
C MET A 1 62.03 2.77 -25.23
N PRO A 2 61.47 2.57 -24.03
CA PRO A 2 60.05 2.28 -23.86
C PRO A 2 59.25 3.59 -23.73
N LYS A 3 58.10 3.64 -24.42
CA LYS A 3 57.18 4.78 -24.47
C LYS A 3 56.48 4.93 -23.12
N SER A 4 56.56 6.14 -22.56
CA SER A 4 55.78 6.62 -21.41
C SER A 4 54.29 6.64 -21.77
N TYR A 5 53.47 5.91 -21.00
CA TYR A 5 52.02 6.06 -21.04
C TYR A 5 51.62 7.08 -19.97
N ALA A 6 51.12 8.23 -20.43
CA ALA A 6 50.55 9.24 -19.56
C ALA A 6 49.33 8.67 -18.82
N ALA A 7 49.33 8.78 -17.49
CA ALA A 7 48.16 8.53 -16.67
C ALA A 7 47.09 9.56 -17.03
N LEU A 8 46.01 9.09 -17.68
CA LEU A 8 44.80 9.87 -17.88
C LEU A 8 44.11 10.05 -16.53
N ASN A 9 44.27 11.24 -15.95
CA ASN A 9 43.48 11.69 -14.81
C ASN A 9 42.01 11.81 -15.23
N PHE A 10 41.20 10.79 -14.91
CA PHE A 10 39.76 10.89 -15.02
C PHE A 10 39.25 11.87 -13.95
N SER A 11 38.64 12.98 -14.38
CA SER A 11 37.99 13.92 -13.48
C SER A 11 36.80 13.26 -12.78
N ALA A 12 36.60 13.59 -11.51
CA ALA A 12 35.55 13.08 -10.64
C ALA A 12 34.13 13.58 -11.00
N SER A 13 33.78 13.68 -12.29
CA SER A 13 32.52 14.24 -12.77
C SER A 13 31.74 13.32 -13.72
N PHE A 14 32.03 12.02 -13.76
CA PHE A 14 31.34 11.06 -14.64
C PHE A 14 30.62 9.91 -13.91
N LEU A 15 30.30 10.06 -12.62
CA LEU A 15 29.54 9.07 -11.84
C LEU A 15 28.24 9.65 -11.24
N SER A 16 27.52 10.50 -11.99
CA SER A 16 26.15 10.89 -11.64
C SER A 16 25.17 10.34 -12.67
N GLY A 17 24.79 9.06 -12.54
CA GLY A 17 23.95 8.45 -13.57
C GLY A 17 23.16 7.20 -13.21
N ILE A 18 23.15 6.77 -11.95
CA ILE A 18 22.19 5.78 -11.48
C ILE A 18 21.69 6.27 -10.12
N GLN A 19 20.75 7.22 -10.13
CA GLN A 19 19.78 7.25 -9.03
C GLN A 19 19.09 5.89 -9.08
N ARG A 20 19.40 5.01 -8.13
CA ARG A 20 18.48 3.92 -7.83
C ARG A 20 17.17 4.62 -7.45
N GLU A 21 16.17 4.60 -8.33
CA GLU A 21 14.79 4.88 -7.91
C GLU A 21 14.54 3.90 -6.76
N ILE A 22 14.44 4.43 -5.54
CA ILE A 22 14.12 3.63 -4.38
C ILE A 22 12.69 3.18 -4.62
N TYR A 23 12.53 1.93 -5.03
CA TYR A 23 11.22 1.29 -5.11
C TYR A 23 10.62 1.29 -3.70
N MET A 24 9.65 2.17 -3.46
CA MET A 24 8.92 2.25 -2.20
C MET A 24 7.51 1.70 -2.44
N PRO A 25 7.30 0.37 -2.29
CA PRO A 25 5.98 -0.19 -2.44
C PRO A 25 5.03 0.43 -1.41
N LEU A 26 3.81 0.71 -1.85
CA LEU A 26 2.72 1.05 -0.96
C LEU A 26 2.03 -0.22 -0.51
N TYR A 27 1.25 -0.15 0.57
CA TYR A 27 0.63 -1.33 1.14
C TYR A 27 -0.87 -1.15 1.33
N HIS A 28 -1.62 -2.23 1.29
CA HIS A 28 -3.02 -2.24 1.70
C HIS A 28 -3.30 -3.50 2.51
N PHE A 29 -3.76 -3.33 3.75
CA PHE A 29 -4.24 -4.47 4.52
C PHE A 29 -5.72 -4.70 4.26
N THR A 30 -6.11 -5.96 4.15
CA THR A 30 -7.51 -6.36 3.91
C THR A 30 -7.77 -7.72 4.52
N ASP A 31 -9.04 -8.02 4.83
CA ASP A 31 -9.46 -9.36 5.24
C ASP A 31 -9.21 -10.36 4.12
N SER A 32 -8.71 -11.56 4.44
CA SER A 32 -8.32 -12.56 3.44
C SER A 32 -9.48 -13.00 2.54
N ARG A 33 -10.71 -12.91 3.02
CA ARG A 33 -11.93 -13.22 2.25
C ARG A 33 -12.18 -12.24 1.10
N ASN A 34 -11.56 -11.06 1.11
CA ASN A 34 -11.64 -10.11 0.00
C ASN A 34 -10.67 -10.45 -1.16
N LEU A 35 -9.73 -11.38 -0.98
CA LEU A 35 -8.67 -11.61 -1.96
C LEU A 35 -9.20 -12.05 -3.34
N GLU A 36 -10.22 -12.90 -3.40
CA GLU A 36 -10.78 -13.35 -4.69
C GLU A 36 -11.37 -12.17 -5.47
N SER A 37 -12.17 -11.32 -4.82
CA SER A 37 -12.79 -10.16 -5.49
C SER A 37 -11.74 -9.13 -5.90
N ILE A 38 -10.71 -8.90 -5.08
CA ILE A 38 -9.62 -7.99 -5.43
C ILE A 38 -8.80 -8.51 -6.61
N ARG A 39 -8.56 -9.83 -6.70
CA ARG A 39 -7.89 -10.42 -7.88
C ARG A 39 -8.69 -10.21 -9.16
N ARG A 40 -10.02 -10.36 -9.08
CA ARG A 40 -10.91 -10.27 -10.24
C ARG A 40 -11.18 -8.83 -10.69
N TYR A 41 -11.38 -7.90 -9.76
CA TYR A 41 -11.87 -6.56 -10.05
C TYR A 41 -10.89 -5.43 -9.70
N GLY A 42 -9.75 -5.78 -9.10
CA GLY A 42 -8.84 -4.81 -8.48
C GLY A 42 -9.32 -4.38 -7.10
N LEU A 43 -8.51 -3.54 -6.45
CA LEU A 43 -8.85 -2.92 -5.18
C LEU A 43 -9.74 -1.69 -5.47
N LEU A 44 -10.97 -1.68 -4.95
CA LEU A 44 -11.95 -0.62 -5.21
C LEU A 44 -12.22 0.19 -3.94
N SER A 45 -12.53 1.48 -4.11
CA SER A 45 -13.04 2.35 -3.05
C SER A 45 -14.35 1.78 -2.48
N TRP A 46 -14.65 2.09 -1.23
CA TRP A 46 -15.89 1.58 -0.63
C TRP A 46 -17.13 2.13 -1.32
N LYS A 47 -17.11 3.39 -1.82
CA LYS A 47 -18.19 3.94 -2.65
C LYS A 47 -18.46 3.06 -3.88
N ARG A 48 -17.41 2.59 -4.53
CA ARG A 48 -17.48 1.75 -5.74
C ARG A 48 -17.88 0.31 -5.48
N LEU A 49 -17.53 -0.24 -4.31
CA LEU A 49 -18.00 -1.56 -3.88
C LEU A 49 -19.51 -1.52 -3.63
N LEU A 50 -20.00 -0.50 -2.91
CA LEU A 50 -21.44 -0.33 -2.66
C LEU A 50 -22.23 -0.08 -3.95
N ALA A 51 -21.74 0.79 -4.83
CA ALA A 51 -22.40 1.06 -6.12
C ALA A 51 -22.51 -0.16 -7.02
N ARG A 52 -21.64 -1.16 -6.85
CA ARG A 52 -21.66 -2.44 -7.59
C ARG A 52 -22.40 -3.56 -6.87
N GLY A 53 -22.93 -3.33 -5.67
CA GLY A 53 -23.54 -4.39 -4.85
C GLY A 53 -22.55 -5.50 -4.46
N MET A 54 -21.25 -5.19 -4.38
CA MET A 54 -20.23 -6.19 -4.07
C MET A 54 -20.11 -6.41 -2.57
N ALA A 55 -20.34 -7.66 -2.14
CA ALA A 55 -20.04 -8.08 -0.79
C ALA A 55 -18.53 -7.94 -0.51
N HIS A 56 -18.20 -7.41 0.65
CA HIS A 56 -16.83 -7.23 1.11
C HIS A 56 -16.79 -7.18 2.64
N TRP A 57 -15.60 -7.39 3.20
CA TRP A 57 -15.32 -7.36 4.63
C TRP A 57 -14.48 -6.13 4.96
N PRO A 58 -15.11 -4.99 5.33
CA PRO A 58 -14.40 -3.73 5.47
C PRO A 58 -13.62 -3.65 6.78
N ALA A 59 -12.35 -3.25 6.67
CA ALA A 59 -11.56 -2.84 7.81
C ALA A 59 -11.81 -1.38 8.25
N SER A 60 -12.82 -0.70 7.71
CA SER A 60 -13.29 0.61 8.20
C SER A 60 -14.51 0.44 9.12
N SER A 61 -14.66 1.33 10.09
CA SER A 61 -15.90 1.46 10.87
C SER A 61 -16.94 2.27 10.09
N GLU A 62 -18.20 2.19 10.50
CA GLU A 62 -19.26 3.01 9.91
C GLU A 62 -19.01 4.52 10.13
N ASP A 63 -18.55 4.90 11.31
CA ASP A 63 -18.23 6.30 11.62
C ASP A 63 -17.07 6.83 10.77
N SER A 64 -16.04 6.01 10.53
CA SER A 64 -14.97 6.37 9.59
C SER A 64 -15.54 6.63 8.20
N ARG A 65 -16.45 5.78 7.70
CA ARG A 65 -17.07 5.99 6.37
C ARG A 65 -17.95 7.24 6.32
N LYS A 66 -18.65 7.57 7.42
CA LYS A 66 -19.42 8.83 7.53
C LYS A 66 -18.49 10.04 7.49
N LEU A 67 -17.33 9.98 8.13
CA LEU A 67 -16.31 11.03 8.07
C LEU A 67 -15.75 11.18 6.65
N ASP A 68 -15.44 10.06 5.98
CA ASP A 68 -15.00 10.07 4.59
C ASP A 68 -15.99 10.80 3.68
N ALA A 69 -17.28 10.45 3.80
CA ALA A 69 -18.33 11.05 3.00
C ALA A 69 -18.49 12.56 3.25
N ARG A 70 -18.30 13.01 4.50
CA ARG A 70 -18.29 14.45 4.83
C ARG A 70 -17.09 15.18 4.23
N SER A 71 -15.97 14.48 4.06
CA SER A 71 -14.72 15.01 3.51
C SER A 71 -14.56 14.75 2.00
N ASN A 72 -15.56 14.19 1.31
CA ASN A 72 -15.49 13.77 -0.10
C ASN A 72 -14.37 12.74 -0.39
N LEU A 73 -14.04 11.89 0.56
CA LEU A 73 -12.99 10.88 0.47
C LEU A 73 -13.52 9.46 0.21
N GLU A 74 -14.83 9.29 0.07
CA GLU A 74 -15.46 7.97 -0.03
C GLU A 74 -15.10 7.18 -1.30
N ASP A 75 -14.72 7.90 -2.37
CA ASP A 75 -14.27 7.27 -3.62
C ASP A 75 -12.76 7.05 -3.65
N TYR A 76 -12.04 7.07 -2.53
CA TYR A 76 -10.59 6.80 -2.52
C TYR A 76 -10.27 5.44 -1.89
N VAL A 77 -9.34 4.72 -2.50
CA VAL A 77 -8.63 3.61 -1.87
C VAL A 77 -7.50 4.17 -1.03
N ARG A 78 -7.36 3.67 0.20
CA ARG A 78 -6.29 4.07 1.13
C ARG A 78 -5.15 3.07 1.11
N LEU A 79 -3.95 3.56 0.85
CA LEU A 79 -2.71 2.80 0.86
C LEU A 79 -1.82 3.31 1.98
N CYS A 80 -1.24 2.40 2.74
CA CYS A 80 -0.27 2.67 3.79
C CYS A 80 1.11 2.88 3.17
N THR A 81 1.90 3.78 3.74
CA THR A 81 3.31 4.00 3.35
C THR A 81 4.26 2.96 3.96
N ARG A 82 3.77 2.15 4.92
CA ARG A 82 4.52 1.11 5.62
C ARG A 82 3.68 -0.17 5.71
N ARG A 83 4.35 -1.32 5.81
CA ARG A 83 3.69 -2.64 6.00
C ARG A 83 3.29 -2.89 7.46
N GLU A 84 2.80 -1.83 8.10
CA GLU A 84 2.29 -1.81 9.46
C GLU A 84 1.25 -0.69 9.53
N HIS A 85 0.13 -0.93 10.22
CA HIS A 85 -0.87 0.10 10.42
C HIS A 85 -1.72 -0.21 11.66
N PRO A 86 -1.85 0.70 12.64
CA PRO A 86 -2.59 0.43 13.89
C PRO A 86 -4.07 0.10 13.64
N MET A 87 -4.64 0.56 12.52
CA MET A 87 -6.03 0.21 12.16
C MET A 87 -6.24 -1.26 11.79
N ALA A 88 -5.20 -2.01 11.40
CA ALA A 88 -5.33 -3.45 11.18
C ALA A 88 -5.62 -4.18 12.50
N ALA A 89 -4.80 -3.92 13.53
CA ALA A 89 -4.99 -4.49 14.87
C ALA A 89 -6.32 -4.05 15.50
N ARG A 90 -6.69 -2.77 15.32
CA ARG A 90 -7.98 -2.26 15.81
C ARG A 90 -9.17 -2.94 15.12
N ALA A 91 -9.10 -3.20 13.82
CA ALA A 91 -10.17 -3.85 13.08
C ALA A 91 -10.39 -5.31 13.50
N LEU A 92 -9.31 -6.03 13.81
CA LEU A 92 -9.39 -7.36 14.41
C LEU A 92 -10.00 -7.32 15.80
N TYR A 93 -9.51 -6.43 16.67
CA TYR A 93 -9.99 -6.30 18.05
C TYR A 93 -11.49 -5.98 18.12
N GLU A 94 -11.99 -5.14 17.21
CA GLU A 94 -13.41 -4.79 17.10
C GLU A 94 -14.26 -5.84 16.35
N GLY A 95 -13.65 -6.93 15.87
CA GLY A 95 -14.34 -8.00 15.14
C GLY A 95 -14.88 -7.58 13.76
N ARG A 96 -14.37 -6.49 13.19
CA ARG A 96 -14.80 -5.99 11.85
C ARG A 96 -14.23 -6.85 10.72
N ILE A 97 -13.05 -7.44 10.96
CA ILE A 97 -12.39 -8.41 10.09
C ILE A 97 -11.95 -9.61 10.94
N GLN A 98 -11.79 -10.78 10.33
CA GLN A 98 -11.43 -12.03 11.03
C GLN A 98 -9.91 -12.25 11.05
N ASP A 99 -9.26 -11.92 9.95
CA ASP A 99 -7.82 -11.89 9.77
C ASP A 99 -7.45 -10.67 8.92
N TYR A 100 -6.17 -10.51 8.61
CA TYR A 100 -5.78 -9.60 7.53
C TYR A 100 -4.51 -10.08 6.84
N VAL A 101 -4.41 -9.71 5.58
CA VAL A 101 -3.23 -9.90 4.74
C VAL A 101 -2.79 -8.57 4.16
N TRP A 102 -1.50 -8.48 3.84
CA TRP A 102 -0.92 -7.31 3.18
C TRP A 102 -0.83 -7.54 1.68
N LEU A 103 -1.40 -6.60 0.92
CA LEU A 103 -1.15 -6.42 -0.50
C LEU A 103 -0.03 -5.40 -0.67
N GLU A 104 0.88 -5.64 -1.60
CA GLU A 104 1.81 -4.60 -2.06
C GLU A 104 1.24 -3.94 -3.32
N VAL A 105 1.31 -2.62 -3.38
CA VAL A 105 0.80 -1.81 -4.47
C VAL A 105 1.96 -1.05 -5.08
N SER A 106 2.10 -1.16 -6.41
CA SER A 106 3.14 -0.49 -7.17
C SER A 106 3.14 1.02 -6.94
N GLU A 107 4.32 1.59 -6.71
CA GLU A 107 4.51 3.03 -6.52
C GLU A 107 4.06 3.88 -7.70
N VAL A 108 3.84 3.29 -8.90
CA VAL A 108 3.35 4.02 -10.08
C VAL A 108 2.05 4.79 -9.80
N VAL A 109 1.24 4.33 -8.84
CA VAL A 109 -0.01 4.99 -8.44
C VAL A 109 0.23 6.38 -7.84
N THR A 110 1.43 6.66 -7.32
CA THR A 110 1.82 7.98 -6.82
C THR A 110 1.90 9.02 -7.95
N ARG A 111 2.17 8.57 -9.18
CA ARG A 111 2.30 9.45 -10.35
C ARG A 111 0.95 9.76 -11.01
N TRP A 112 -0.16 9.22 -10.50
CA TRP A 112 -1.49 9.47 -11.06
C TRP A 112 -2.01 10.85 -10.66
N LYS A 113 -2.59 11.58 -11.61
CA LYS A 113 -3.03 12.97 -11.46
C LYS A 113 -4.00 13.19 -10.28
N ALA A 114 -4.84 12.22 -9.98
CA ALA A 114 -5.86 12.30 -8.94
C ALA A 114 -5.43 11.70 -7.59
N THR A 115 -4.17 11.27 -7.45
CA THR A 115 -3.67 10.73 -6.19
C THR A 115 -3.47 11.86 -5.19
N LEU A 116 -3.97 11.65 -3.97
CA LEU A 116 -3.78 12.56 -2.84
C LEU A 116 -2.91 11.90 -1.78
N TYR A 117 -2.35 12.72 -0.90
CA TYR A 117 -1.40 12.33 0.13
C TYR A 117 -1.85 12.92 1.45
N SER A 118 -1.97 12.07 2.47
CA SER A 118 -2.33 12.46 3.82
C SER A 118 -1.16 12.26 4.78
N SER A 119 -0.87 13.28 5.59
CA SER A 119 0.23 13.25 6.56
C SER A 119 0.00 12.30 7.74
N ASP A 120 -1.23 11.86 7.93
CA ASP A 120 -1.67 10.86 8.93
C ASP A 120 -2.89 10.12 8.33
N ASN A 121 -3.67 9.45 9.16
CA ASN A 121 -4.99 8.96 8.79
C ASN A 121 -5.83 10.13 8.23
N ALA A 122 -6.41 9.97 7.05
CA ALA A 122 -7.09 11.05 6.34
C ALA A 122 -8.34 11.62 7.06
N VAL A 123 -8.83 10.96 8.11
CA VAL A 123 -9.92 11.49 8.95
C VAL A 123 -9.44 11.94 10.34
N ALA A 124 -8.13 11.89 10.61
CA ALA A 124 -7.57 12.41 11.85
C ALA A 124 -7.68 13.94 11.93
N HIS A 125 -7.93 14.44 13.14
CA HIS A 125 -7.96 15.87 13.43
C HIS A 125 -6.56 16.46 13.18
N ARG A 126 -6.45 17.36 12.18
CA ARG A 126 -5.21 18.01 11.67
C ARG A 126 -4.40 17.23 10.64
N SER A 127 -4.94 16.17 10.03
CA SER A 127 -4.32 15.62 8.83
C SER A 127 -4.23 16.68 7.72
N ILE A 128 -3.06 16.77 7.08
CA ILE A 128 -2.88 17.59 5.87
C ILE A 128 -3.10 16.67 4.69
N ILE A 129 -4.04 17.03 3.82
CA ILE A 129 -4.33 16.30 2.57
C ILE A 129 -4.08 17.22 1.39
N ASN A 130 -3.21 16.82 0.48
CA ASN A 130 -2.90 17.56 -0.75
C ASN A 130 -2.39 16.63 -1.85
N ASN A 131 -1.84 17.19 -2.93
CA ASN A 131 -1.28 16.47 -4.07
C ASN A 131 0.26 16.40 -4.06
N ASP A 132 0.91 16.77 -2.95
CA ASP A 132 2.37 16.67 -2.79
C ASP A 132 2.73 15.30 -2.19
N PRO A 133 3.46 14.43 -2.91
CA PRO A 133 3.86 13.11 -2.42
C PRO A 133 4.59 13.15 -1.07
N ARG A 134 5.34 14.23 -0.81
CA ARG A 134 6.10 14.38 0.44
C ARG A 134 5.20 14.41 1.67
N THR A 135 3.96 14.87 1.52
CA THR A 135 2.99 14.94 2.61
C THR A 135 2.79 13.57 3.30
N ALA A 136 2.73 12.48 2.54
CA ALA A 136 2.63 11.14 3.11
C ALA A 136 3.97 10.41 3.16
N LEU A 137 4.78 10.49 2.09
CA LEU A 137 5.99 9.69 1.94
C LEU A 137 7.12 10.10 2.88
N GLU A 138 7.15 11.37 3.31
CA GLU A 138 8.12 11.87 4.29
C GLU A 138 7.51 12.03 5.70
N SER A 139 6.26 11.60 5.90
CA SER A 139 5.60 11.69 7.20
C SER A 139 6.21 10.72 8.21
N CYS A 140 6.42 11.23 9.44
CA CYS A 140 6.80 10.41 10.58
C CYS A 140 5.65 9.50 11.06
N SER A 141 4.40 9.80 10.70
CA SER A 141 3.23 9.02 11.14
C SER A 141 3.18 7.66 10.45
N VAL A 142 3.03 6.59 11.25
CA VAL A 142 2.75 5.22 10.74
C VAL A 142 1.39 5.13 10.05
N GLN A 143 0.52 6.13 10.25
CA GLN A 143 -0.80 6.20 9.66
C GLN A 143 -0.88 7.08 8.41
N ALA A 144 0.25 7.59 7.91
CA ALA A 144 0.26 8.36 6.67
C ALA A 144 -0.28 7.51 5.50
N GLU A 145 -1.10 8.14 4.66
CA GLU A 145 -1.89 7.44 3.64
C GLU A 145 -1.68 8.06 2.25
N VAL A 146 -1.62 7.20 1.24
CA VAL A 146 -1.76 7.57 -0.17
C VAL A 146 -3.18 7.21 -0.61
N LEU A 147 -3.92 8.20 -1.12
CA LEU A 147 -5.32 8.09 -1.49
C LEU A 147 -5.42 8.01 -3.01
N VAL A 148 -5.82 6.85 -3.53
CA VAL A 148 -5.98 6.60 -4.96
C VAL A 148 -7.44 6.68 -5.35
N LEU A 149 -7.79 7.60 -6.26
CA LEU A 149 -9.17 7.79 -6.69
C LEU A 149 -9.71 6.52 -7.36
N GLY A 150 -10.74 5.96 -6.75
CA GLY A 150 -11.61 4.95 -7.28
C GLY A 150 -11.11 3.54 -7.09
N GLY A 151 -9.91 3.24 -7.56
CA GLY A 151 -9.37 1.89 -7.41
C GLY A 151 -8.05 1.66 -8.09
N VAL A 152 -7.46 0.52 -7.77
CA VAL A 152 -6.18 0.04 -8.29
C VAL A 152 -6.42 -1.28 -9.02
N ASN A 153 -6.07 -1.33 -10.31
CA ASN A 153 -6.16 -2.55 -11.10
C ASN A 153 -5.21 -3.64 -10.55
N SER A 154 -5.64 -4.91 -10.60
CA SER A 154 -4.87 -6.05 -10.07
C SER A 154 -3.47 -6.21 -10.68
N LYS A 155 -3.21 -5.69 -11.89
CA LYS A 155 -1.86 -5.69 -12.48
C LYS A 155 -0.83 -4.87 -11.70
N TRP A 156 -1.28 -3.95 -10.84
CA TRP A 156 -0.44 -3.12 -9.98
C TRP A 156 -0.37 -3.63 -8.54
N ILE A 157 -0.93 -4.81 -8.28
CA ILE A 157 -1.05 -5.39 -6.95
C ILE A 157 -0.28 -6.71 -6.90
N THR A 158 0.66 -6.82 -5.97
CA THR A 158 1.29 -8.09 -5.60
C THR A 158 0.49 -8.70 -4.45
N PHE A 159 -0.01 -9.90 -4.68
CA PHE A 159 -0.75 -10.67 -3.69
C PHE A 159 0.20 -11.50 -2.83
N PRO A 160 -0.11 -11.74 -1.54
CA PRO A 160 0.68 -12.64 -0.73
C PRO A 160 0.68 -14.03 -1.38
N THR A 161 1.86 -14.64 -1.46
CA THR A 161 1.98 -16.06 -1.81
C THR A 161 1.26 -16.85 -0.74
N THR A 162 0.30 -17.70 -1.15
CA THR A 162 -0.17 -18.76 -0.26
C THR A 162 1.04 -19.63 0.04
N HIS A 163 1.56 -19.60 1.27
CA HIS A 163 2.29 -20.75 1.73
C HIS A 163 1.29 -21.92 1.64
N PRO A 164 1.59 -23.01 0.90
CA PRO A 164 0.83 -24.23 1.13
C PRO A 164 0.92 -24.49 2.64
N ALA A 165 -0.22 -24.81 3.26
CA ALA A 165 -0.23 -25.36 4.59
C ALA A 165 0.89 -26.40 4.63
N VAL A 166 1.78 -26.30 5.63
CA VAL A 166 2.80 -27.30 5.86
C VAL A 166 2.01 -28.60 6.01
N SER A 167 1.98 -29.42 4.95
CA SER A 167 1.48 -30.77 5.01
C SER A 167 2.39 -31.46 6.00
N ASP A 168 1.77 -32.01 7.04
CA ASP A 168 2.35 -32.81 8.10
C ASP A 168 3.66 -33.47 7.64
N PHE A 169 4.79 -32.90 8.07
CA PHE A 169 6.01 -33.68 8.14
C PHE A 169 5.75 -34.68 9.26
N ASP A 170 5.22 -35.84 8.89
CA ASP A 170 5.27 -37.06 9.69
C ASP A 170 6.72 -37.25 10.12
N PHE A 171 7.01 -36.88 11.36
CA PHE A 171 8.15 -37.41 12.07
C PHE A 171 7.81 -38.86 12.41
N ASP A 172 8.06 -39.76 11.46
CA ASP A 172 8.31 -41.16 11.78
C ASP A 172 9.55 -41.21 12.68
N ILE A 173 9.33 -41.19 14.00
CA ILE A 173 10.33 -41.55 14.99
C ILE A 173 10.26 -43.07 15.10
N PRO A 174 11.29 -43.83 14.66
CA PRO A 174 11.34 -45.25 14.98
C PRO A 174 11.60 -45.42 16.48
N LEU A 175 10.86 -46.37 17.06
CA LEU A 175 10.96 -46.85 18.45
C LEU A 175 12.39 -47.30 18.83
#